data_AF-A0A9Q8UWI6-F1
#
_entry.id   AF-A0A9Q8UWI6-F1
#
_cell.length_a   1.000
_cell.length_b   1.000
_cell.length_c   1.000
_cell.angle_alpha   90.00
_cell.angle_beta   90.00
_cell.angle_gamma   90.00
#
_symmetry.space_group_name_H-M   'P 1'
#
loop_
_entity.id
_entity.type
_entity.pdbx_description
1 polymer ?
#
loop_
_entity_poly.entity_id
_entity_poly.type
_entity_poly.pdbx_seq_one_letter_code
_entity_poly.pdbx_strand_id
1 'polypeptide(L)'
;MMKSTIITYILATAAFALPPPHNILAQHKPKHSKWVPASTSGTDRLAAGALLNVQNRLHSKTLSYNDSSACTADNVIVRREWSTLRPSQQRAYVRAVRCLQSKPSISGDLAPGARNRYDDFVATHINQTLSIHSTGNFLTWHRYYV
;
A
#
# COMPACT_ATOMS: atom_id res chain seq x y z
N MET A 1 -20.83 -66.98 -9.25
CA MET A 1 -21.10 -65.87 -10.20
C MET A 1 -20.47 -64.59 -9.66
N MET A 2 -19.31 -64.24 -10.19
CA MET A 2 -18.49 -63.10 -9.79
C MET A 2 -19.14 -61.78 -10.27
N LYS A 3 -19.18 -60.76 -9.42
CA LYS A 3 -19.46 -59.38 -9.85
C LYS A 3 -18.21 -58.52 -9.66
N SER A 4 -17.81 -57.95 -10.79
CA SER A 4 -16.52 -57.34 -11.09
C SER A 4 -16.37 -55.97 -10.42
N THR A 5 -15.21 -55.74 -9.79
CA THR A 5 -14.79 -54.43 -9.27
C THR A 5 -14.01 -53.72 -10.37
N ILE A 6 -14.52 -52.60 -10.88
CA ILE A 6 -13.82 -51.78 -11.87
C ILE A 6 -12.84 -50.87 -11.12
N ILE A 7 -11.55 -51.19 -11.17
CA ILE A 7 -10.46 -50.35 -10.69
C ILE A 7 -10.03 -49.45 -11.84
N THR A 8 -10.30 -48.15 -11.73
CA THR A 8 -9.83 -47.14 -12.68
C THR A 8 -8.37 -46.79 -12.37
N TYR A 9 -7.45 -47.21 -13.23
CA TYR A 9 -6.04 -46.80 -13.15
C TYR A 9 -5.88 -45.40 -13.75
N ILE A 10 -5.54 -44.41 -12.91
CA ILE A 10 -5.04 -43.11 -13.36
C ILE A 10 -3.54 -43.26 -13.60
N LEU A 11 -3.13 -43.29 -14.88
CA LEU A 11 -1.71 -43.14 -15.26
C LEU A 11 -1.31 -41.68 -15.05
N ALA A 12 -0.56 -41.40 -13.98
CA ALA A 12 0.18 -40.16 -13.85
C ALA A 12 1.48 -40.27 -14.67
N THR A 13 1.53 -39.66 -15.85
CA THR A 13 2.79 -39.47 -16.57
C THR A 13 3.59 -38.36 -15.89
N ALA A 14 4.53 -38.74 -15.03
CA ALA A 14 5.54 -37.82 -14.53
C ALA A 14 6.55 -37.52 -15.66
N ALA A 15 6.38 -36.39 -16.33
CA ALA A 15 7.41 -35.85 -17.21
C ALA A 15 8.52 -35.27 -16.32
N PHE A 16 9.60 -36.03 -16.12
CA PHE A 16 10.82 -35.49 -15.53
C PHE A 16 11.51 -34.60 -16.57
N ALA A 17 11.31 -33.29 -16.47
CA ALA A 17 12.11 -32.31 -17.19
C ALA A 17 13.55 -32.38 -16.64
N LEU A 18 14.46 -33.00 -17.39
CA LEU A 18 15.89 -32.92 -17.09
C LEU A 18 16.35 -31.48 -17.30
N PRO A 19 17.04 -30.86 -16.33
CA PRO A 19 17.60 -29.53 -16.53
C PRO A 19 18.66 -29.56 -17.63
N PRO A 20 18.75 -28.52 -18.47
CA PRO A 20 19.77 -28.44 -19.52
C PRO A 20 21.18 -28.45 -18.92
N PRO A 21 22.19 -29.01 -19.62
CA PRO A 21 23.56 -29.02 -19.14
C PRO A 21 24.06 -27.58 -18.92
N HIS A 22 24.43 -27.28 -17.68
CA HIS A 22 25.05 -26.00 -17.35
C HIS A 22 26.45 -25.94 -17.97
N ASN A 23 26.59 -25.15 -19.03
CA ASN A 23 27.89 -24.69 -19.50
C ASN A 23 28.48 -23.79 -18.42
N ILE A 24 29.43 -24.29 -17.63
CA ILE A 24 30.23 -23.48 -16.69
C ILE A 24 31.27 -22.71 -17.52
N LEU A 25 30.80 -21.76 -18.33
CA LEU A 25 31.62 -20.61 -18.66
C LEU A 25 31.61 -19.74 -17.41
N ALA A 26 32.79 -19.52 -16.83
CA ALA A 26 32.98 -18.66 -15.67
C ALA A 26 32.32 -17.30 -15.91
N GLN A 27 31.09 -17.13 -15.43
CA GLN A 27 30.43 -15.84 -15.36
C GLN A 27 31.27 -14.98 -14.43
N HIS A 28 31.95 -14.00 -15.00
CA HIS A 28 32.62 -12.96 -14.25
C HIS A 28 31.54 -12.26 -13.42
N LYS A 29 31.39 -12.62 -12.14
CA LYS A 29 30.43 -11.97 -11.25
C LYS A 29 30.87 -10.52 -11.13
N PRO A 30 30.11 -9.54 -11.67
CA PRO A 30 30.47 -8.14 -11.48
C PRO A 30 30.53 -7.88 -9.98
N LYS A 31 31.64 -7.34 -9.50
CA LYS A 31 31.78 -6.91 -8.10
C LYS A 31 30.57 -6.05 -7.77
N HIS A 32 29.78 -6.47 -6.79
CA HIS A 32 28.55 -5.77 -6.38
C HIS A 32 28.87 -4.28 -6.19
N SER A 33 28.41 -3.44 -7.10
CA SER A 33 28.55 -2.01 -6.96
C SER A 33 27.68 -1.56 -5.78
N LYS A 34 28.22 -0.68 -4.95
CA LYS A 34 27.47 -0.03 -3.88
C LYS A 34 26.22 0.59 -4.51
N TRP A 35 25.03 0.24 -4.02
CA TRP A 35 23.78 0.79 -4.53
C TRP A 35 23.80 2.32 -4.41
N VAL A 36 23.51 3.00 -5.52
CA VAL A 36 23.37 4.45 -5.59
C VAL A 36 21.94 4.76 -6.00
N PRO A 37 21.17 5.52 -5.21
CA PRO A 37 19.82 5.91 -5.60
C PRO A 37 19.83 6.80 -6.85
N ALA A 38 18.78 6.71 -7.65
CA ALA A 38 18.55 7.68 -8.71
C ALA A 38 18.37 9.10 -8.13
N SER A 39 18.73 10.12 -8.92
CA SER A 39 18.53 11.51 -8.52
C SER A 39 17.04 11.83 -8.35
N THR A 40 16.67 12.42 -7.23
CA THR A 40 15.32 12.95 -6.97
C THR A 40 15.17 14.42 -7.36
N SER A 41 16.22 15.05 -7.91
CA SER A 41 16.24 16.51 -8.15
C SER A 41 15.07 17.02 -9.00
N GLY A 42 14.61 16.24 -9.99
CA GLY A 42 13.46 16.59 -10.81
C GLY A 42 12.14 16.54 -10.05
N THR A 43 11.91 15.48 -9.28
CA THR A 43 10.72 15.33 -8.43
C THR A 43 10.70 16.34 -7.30
N ASP A 44 11.87 16.68 -6.75
CA ASP A 44 11.99 17.66 -5.67
C ASP A 44 11.65 19.07 -6.16
N ARG A 45 12.09 19.46 -7.37
CA ARG A 45 11.67 20.73 -8.01
C ARG A 45 10.17 20.79 -8.25
N LEU A 46 9.57 19.70 -8.74
CA LEU A 46 8.13 19.63 -8.95
C LEU A 46 7.36 19.75 -7.63
N ALA A 47 7.83 19.07 -6.58
CA ALA A 47 7.25 19.15 -5.25
C ALA A 47 7.35 20.58 -4.66
N ALA A 48 8.48 21.26 -4.85
CA ALA A 48 8.65 22.65 -4.43
C ALA A 48 7.66 23.59 -5.15
N GLY A 49 7.50 23.45 -6.47
CA GLY A 49 6.51 24.21 -7.24
C GLY A 49 5.07 23.92 -6.78
N ALA A 50 4.75 22.66 -6.48
CA ALA A 50 3.45 22.28 -5.95
C ALA A 50 3.18 22.90 -4.57
N LEU A 51 4.20 23.00 -3.70
CA LEU A 51 4.08 23.62 -2.39
C LEU A 51 3.76 25.12 -2.49
N LEU A 52 4.42 25.84 -3.41
CA LEU A 52 4.11 27.25 -3.67
C LEU A 52 2.66 27.43 -4.14
N ASN A 53 2.17 26.55 -5.02
CA ASN A 53 0.78 26.57 -5.46
C ASN A 53 -0.21 26.33 -4.31
N VAL A 54 0.12 25.43 -3.38
CA VAL A 54 -0.70 25.20 -2.17
C VAL A 54 -0.70 26.42 -1.28
N GLN A 55 0.45 27.03 -1.02
CA GLN A 55 0.55 28.26 -0.21
C GLN A 55 -0.25 29.41 -0.82
N ASN A 56 -0.15 29.62 -2.13
CA ASN A 56 -0.92 30.64 -2.83
C ASN A 56 -2.44 30.40 -2.70
N ARG A 57 -2.89 29.14 -2.72
CA ARG A 57 -4.31 28.79 -2.52
C ARG A 57 -4.77 28.93 -1.07
N LEU A 58 -3.92 28.62 -0.10
CA LEU A 58 -4.27 28.78 1.31
C LEU A 58 -4.34 30.25 1.73
N HIS A 59 -3.57 31.13 1.06
CA HIS A 59 -3.58 32.57 1.31
C HIS A 59 -4.54 33.35 0.41
N SER A 60 -4.91 32.83 -0.77
CA SER A 60 -5.88 33.50 -1.64
C SER A 60 -7.30 33.27 -1.11
N LYS A 61 -7.87 34.33 -0.53
CA LYS A 61 -9.26 34.38 -0.06
C LYS A 61 -10.30 34.32 -1.21
N THR A 62 -9.89 33.90 -2.41
CA THR A 62 -10.53 34.21 -3.70
C THR A 62 -10.67 32.99 -4.60
N LEU A 63 -10.96 31.82 -4.05
CA LEU A 63 -11.59 30.73 -4.82
C LEU A 63 -12.81 30.22 -4.08
N SER A 64 -13.86 31.06 -4.14
CA SER A 64 -15.24 30.68 -3.90
C SER A 64 -15.67 29.65 -4.96
N TYR A 65 -15.49 28.38 -4.65
CA TYR A 65 -16.36 27.32 -5.14
C TYR A 65 -16.77 26.51 -3.92
N ASN A 66 -17.90 26.92 -3.32
CA ASN A 66 -18.49 26.38 -2.10
C ASN A 66 -17.60 26.48 -0.85
N ASP A 67 -17.72 27.66 -0.26
CA ASP A 67 -17.32 28.07 1.08
C ASP A 67 -17.53 26.98 2.13
N SER A 68 -16.48 26.18 2.35
CA SER A 68 -16.16 25.72 3.68
C SER A 68 -14.75 26.18 3.96
N SER A 69 -14.66 27.24 4.74
CA SER A 69 -13.51 27.79 5.47
C SER A 69 -12.75 26.78 6.36
N ALA A 70 -12.82 25.48 6.04
CA ALA A 70 -12.34 24.39 6.88
C ALA A 70 -10.84 24.09 6.73
N CYS A 71 -10.19 24.47 5.62
CA CYS A 71 -8.74 24.30 5.43
C CYS A 71 -8.06 25.65 5.20
N THR A 72 -7.24 26.07 6.15
CA THR A 72 -6.51 27.34 6.19
C THR A 72 -5.04 27.08 6.44
N ALA A 73 -4.19 28.09 6.23
CA ALA A 73 -2.77 28.00 6.60
C ALA A 73 -2.58 27.66 8.08
N ASP A 74 -3.52 28.05 8.95
CA ASP A 74 -3.42 27.86 10.40
C ASP A 74 -3.87 26.47 10.88
N ASN A 75 -4.74 25.78 10.12
CA ASN A 75 -5.28 24.48 10.52
C ASN A 75 -4.85 23.31 9.62
N VAL A 76 -4.04 23.57 8.60
CA VAL A 76 -3.50 22.52 7.72
C VAL A 76 -2.63 21.54 8.52
N ILE A 77 -2.90 20.24 8.37
CA ILE A 77 -2.13 19.20 9.03
C ILE A 77 -0.89 18.86 8.20
N VAL A 78 0.28 18.92 8.83
CA VAL A 78 1.57 18.56 8.21
C VAL A 78 1.91 17.10 8.51
N ARG A 79 1.97 16.26 7.46
CA ARG A 79 2.52 14.89 7.56
C ARG A 79 4.04 14.97 7.66
N ARG A 80 4.62 14.22 8.61
CA ARG A 80 6.05 14.27 8.93
C ARG A 80 6.67 12.89 8.79
N GLU A 81 7.92 12.87 8.38
CA GLU A 81 8.72 11.65 8.26
C GLU A 81 8.94 11.01 9.64
N TRP A 82 8.77 9.69 9.77
CA TRP A 82 8.72 8.96 11.04
C TRP A 82 9.96 9.16 11.91
N SER A 83 11.13 9.14 11.29
CA SER A 83 12.42 9.35 11.96
C SER A 83 12.60 10.77 12.52
N THR A 84 11.82 11.73 12.03
CA THR A 84 11.84 13.13 12.50
C THR A 84 10.93 13.38 13.70
N LEU A 85 10.15 12.38 14.12
CA LEU A 85 9.24 12.47 15.25
C LEU A 85 10.00 12.29 16.57
N ARG A 86 9.61 13.04 17.60
CA ARG A 86 10.10 12.81 18.97
C ARG A 86 9.63 11.43 19.46
N PRO A 87 10.37 10.76 20.37
CA PRO A 87 9.95 9.47 20.92
C PRO A 87 8.54 9.49 21.55
N SER A 88 8.12 10.61 22.14
CA SER A 88 6.77 10.77 22.68
C SER A 88 5.69 10.79 21.60
N GLN A 89 5.97 11.40 20.44
CA GLN A 89 5.06 11.46 19.29
C GLN A 89 4.92 10.09 18.62
N GLN A 90 6.04 9.36 18.45
CA GLN A 90 6.03 7.99 17.96
C GLN A 90 5.17 7.08 18.87
N ARG A 91 5.36 7.18 20.19
CA ARG A 91 4.51 6.44 21.16
C ARG A 91 3.04 6.86 21.07
N ALA A 92 2.74 8.14 20.87
CA ALA A 92 1.37 8.62 20.71
C ALA A 92 0.70 8.01 19.46
N TYR A 93 1.42 7.96 18.33
CA TYR A 93 0.95 7.29 17.12
C TYR A 93 0.66 5.81 17.36
N VAL A 94 1.61 5.07 17.96
CA VAL A 94 1.42 3.63 18.26
C VAL A 94 0.22 3.40 19.19
N ARG A 95 0.01 4.27 20.20
CA ARG A 95 -1.19 4.19 21.05
C ARG A 95 -2.48 4.42 20.25
N ALA A 96 -2.50 5.35 19.30
CA ALA A 96 -3.66 5.58 18.45
C ALA A 96 -3.97 4.36 17.56
N VAL A 97 -2.96 3.72 16.98
CA VAL A 97 -3.16 2.48 16.19
C VAL A 97 -3.70 1.35 17.07
N ARG A 98 -3.15 1.16 18.28
CA ARG A 98 -3.67 0.18 19.25
C ARG A 98 -5.11 0.47 19.68
N CYS A 99 -5.51 1.75 19.75
CA CYS A 99 -6.89 2.13 20.01
C CYS A 99 -7.84 1.70 18.87
N LEU A 100 -7.41 1.76 17.60
CA LEU A 100 -8.20 1.19 16.50
C LEU A 100 -8.31 -0.34 16.63
N GLN A 101 -7.23 -1.00 17.04
CA GLN A 101 -7.22 -2.44 17.27
C GLN A 101 -8.04 -2.89 18.49
N SER A 102 -8.42 -1.97 19.39
CA SER A 102 -9.26 -2.29 20.56
C SER A 102 -10.74 -1.96 20.39
N LYS A 103 -11.09 -1.09 19.43
CA LYS A 103 -12.49 -0.75 19.15
C LYS A 103 -13.14 -1.85 18.30
N PRO A 104 -14.41 -2.22 18.56
CA PRO A 104 -15.09 -3.26 17.79
C PRO A 104 -15.22 -2.88 16.31
N SER A 105 -15.16 -3.88 15.43
CA SER A 105 -15.43 -3.75 13.99
C SER A 105 -16.82 -3.18 13.74
N ILE A 106 -16.97 -2.41 12.66
CA ILE A 106 -18.27 -1.92 12.17
C ILE A 106 -18.67 -2.52 10.81
N SER A 107 -17.87 -3.42 10.25
CA SER A 107 -18.13 -4.01 8.93
C SER A 107 -19.28 -5.02 8.90
N GLY A 108 -19.68 -5.58 10.05
CA GLY A 108 -20.80 -6.53 10.13
C GLY A 108 -20.62 -7.74 9.19
N ASP A 109 -21.71 -8.14 8.53
CA ASP A 109 -21.74 -9.31 7.64
C ASP A 109 -20.90 -9.14 6.37
N LEU A 110 -20.50 -7.91 6.02
CA LEU A 110 -19.61 -7.66 4.87
C LEU A 110 -18.20 -8.22 5.13
N ALA A 111 -17.79 -8.32 6.39
CA ALA A 111 -16.51 -8.92 6.77
C ALA A 111 -16.65 -9.67 8.11
N PRO A 112 -17.22 -10.89 8.12
CA PRO A 112 -17.47 -11.64 9.37
C PRO A 112 -16.20 -11.97 10.17
N GLY A 113 -15.04 -11.92 9.52
CA GLY A 113 -13.73 -12.10 10.14
C GLY A 113 -13.14 -10.85 10.81
N ALA A 114 -13.68 -9.65 10.53
CA ALA A 114 -13.20 -8.41 11.14
C ALA A 114 -13.56 -8.37 12.64
N ARG A 115 -12.57 -8.12 13.49
CA ARG A 115 -12.74 -8.10 14.96
C ARG A 115 -12.69 -6.69 15.52
N ASN A 116 -11.89 -5.83 14.90
CA ASN A 116 -11.65 -4.48 15.40
C ASN A 116 -11.69 -3.43 14.27
N ARG A 117 -11.67 -2.15 14.65
CA ARG A 117 -11.71 -1.04 13.69
C ARG A 117 -10.54 -1.03 12.72
N TYR A 118 -9.37 -1.56 13.11
CA TYR A 118 -8.23 -1.71 12.19
C TYR A 118 -8.51 -2.78 11.13
N ASP A 119 -9.17 -3.89 11.50
CA ASP A 119 -9.56 -4.93 10.56
C ASP A 119 -10.57 -4.42 9.53
N ASP A 120 -11.41 -3.43 9.85
CA ASP A 120 -12.33 -2.82 8.86
C ASP A 120 -11.58 -2.17 7.70
N PHE A 121 -10.45 -1.51 7.99
CA PHE A 121 -9.56 -0.94 6.97
C PHE A 121 -8.98 -2.08 6.12
N VAL A 122 -8.44 -3.12 6.76
CA VAL A 122 -7.89 -4.29 6.07
C VAL A 122 -8.94 -4.96 5.17
N ALA A 123 -10.15 -5.17 5.68
CA ALA A 123 -11.25 -5.79 4.95
C ALA A 123 -11.66 -4.97 3.72
N THR A 124 -11.77 -3.64 3.82
CA THR A 124 -12.12 -2.81 2.66
C THR A 124 -11.03 -2.83 1.60
N HIS A 125 -9.75 -2.84 2.00
CA HIS A 125 -8.64 -2.95 1.06
C HIS A 125 -8.60 -4.32 0.37
N ILE A 126 -8.81 -5.42 1.10
CA ILE A 126 -8.93 -6.77 0.53
C ILE A 126 -10.07 -6.80 -0.49
N ASN A 127 -11.26 -6.33 -0.10
CA ASN A 127 -12.46 -6.38 -0.94
C ASN A 127 -12.30 -5.58 -2.25
N GLN A 128 -11.54 -4.49 -2.24
CA GLN A 128 -11.36 -3.62 -3.40
C GLN A 128 -10.04 -3.85 -4.16
N THR A 129 -9.19 -4.80 -3.73
CA THR A 129 -7.82 -4.96 -4.25
C THR A 129 -7.74 -4.99 -5.78
N LEU A 130 -8.66 -5.68 -6.46
CA LEU A 130 -8.65 -5.85 -7.92
C LEU A 130 -9.10 -4.60 -8.71
N SER A 131 -9.74 -3.62 -8.07
CA SER A 131 -10.20 -2.38 -8.70
C SER A 131 -9.41 -1.14 -8.25
N ILE A 132 -8.43 -1.31 -7.35
CA ILE A 132 -7.62 -0.22 -6.79
C ILE A 132 -6.13 -0.36 -7.10
N HIS A 133 -5.64 -1.54 -7.53
CA HIS A 133 -4.25 -1.76 -7.92
C HIS A 133 -4.10 -1.89 -9.42
N SER A 134 -3.02 -1.34 -9.99
CA SER A 134 -2.79 -1.30 -11.43
C SER A 134 -3.90 -0.60 -12.22
N THR A 135 -4.58 0.35 -11.58
CA THR A 135 -5.69 1.14 -12.13
C THR A 135 -5.40 2.64 -12.07
N GLY A 136 -6.16 3.43 -12.82
CA GLY A 136 -6.01 4.90 -12.85
C GLY A 136 -6.33 5.59 -11.52
N ASN A 137 -7.15 4.96 -10.66
CA ASN A 137 -7.52 5.47 -9.34
C ASN A 137 -6.60 4.99 -8.21
N PHE A 138 -5.50 4.25 -8.49
CA PHE A 138 -4.60 3.73 -7.46
C PHE A 138 -4.13 4.82 -6.48
N LEU A 139 -3.59 5.93 -7.00
CA LEU A 139 -3.05 7.00 -6.15
C LEU A 139 -4.13 7.78 -5.39
N THR A 140 -5.29 8.00 -6.01
CA THR A 140 -6.38 8.77 -5.39
C THR A 140 -7.13 7.96 -4.34
N TRP A 141 -7.35 6.66 -4.58
CA TRP A 141 -7.96 5.76 -3.61
C TRP A 141 -7.08 5.62 -2.36
N HIS A 142 -5.78 5.36 -2.53
CA HIS A 142 -4.87 5.24 -1.40
C HIS A 142 -4.68 6.56 -0.64
N ARG A 143 -4.80 7.71 -1.32
CA ARG A 143 -4.82 9.03 -0.65
C ARG A 143 -6.05 9.20 0.25
N TYR A 144 -7.21 8.72 -0.18
CA TYR A 144 -8.45 8.82 0.59
C TYR A 144 -8.53 7.80 1.73
N TYR A 145 -7.89 6.65 1.54
CA TYR A 145 -7.87 5.55 2.51
C TYR A 145 -7.06 5.86 3.80
N VAL A 146 -6.13 6.83 3.76
CA VAL A 146 -5.18 7.14 4.85
C VAL A 146 -5.36 8.49 5.53
#